data_AF-E5YEL0-F1
#
_entry.id   AF-E5YEL0-F1
#
_cell.length_a   1.000
_cell.length_b   1.000
_cell.length_c   1.000
_cell.angle_alpha   90.00
_cell.angle_beta   90.00
_cell.angle_gamma   90.00
#
_symmetry.space_group_name_H-M   'P 1'
#
loop_
_entity.id
_entity.type
_entity.pdbx_description
1 polymer ?
#
loop_
_entity_poly.entity_id
_entity_poly.type
_entity_poly.pdbx_seq_one_letter_code
_entity_poly.pdbx_strand_id
1 'polypeptide(L)'
;MHIDTKLRLASLFYLIVAYAIALPLMALFTDLVITGSIIDIWRGSYSFAELLSFRKILFLKFAGLGAVLGFFYWLFFYRKYRHHDPLDKYFK
;
A
#
# COMPACT_ATOMS: atom_id res chain seq x y z
N MET A 1 25.90 11.02 -8.80
CA MET A 1 25.04 11.75 -7.84
C MET A 1 25.01 10.99 -6.49
N HIS A 2 25.47 11.58 -5.37
CA HIS A 2 25.26 10.98 -4.04
C HIS A 2 23.77 11.09 -3.72
N ILE A 3 22.98 10.07 -4.06
CA ILE A 3 21.58 10.03 -3.64
C ILE A 3 21.60 10.00 -2.11
N ASP A 4 21.21 11.12 -1.50
CA ASP A 4 21.19 11.30 -0.06
C ASP A 4 20.49 10.12 0.61
N THR A 5 21.17 9.50 1.56
CA THR A 5 20.64 8.39 2.37
C THR A 5 19.29 8.75 3.00
N LYS A 6 19.06 10.04 3.29
CA LYS A 6 17.77 10.59 3.76
C LYS A 6 16.63 10.39 2.77
N LEU A 7 16.84 10.67 1.48
CA LEU A 7 15.84 10.48 0.42
C LEU A 7 15.51 9.00 0.21
N ARG A 8 16.50 8.11 0.35
CA ARG A 8 16.30 6.66 0.27
C ARG A 8 15.47 6.13 1.43
N LEU A 9 15.70 6.64 2.64
CA LEU A 9 14.90 6.26 3.80
C LEU A 9 13.47 6.83 3.68
N ALA A 10 13.32 8.06 3.19
CA ALA A 10 12.02 8.66 2.96
C ALA A 10 11.18 7.86 1.94
N SER A 11 11.80 7.39 0.84
CA SER A 11 11.10 6.57 -0.15
C SER A 11 10.73 5.18 0.38
N LEU A 12 11.52 4.60 1.29
CA LEU A 12 11.18 3.37 2.01
C LEU A 12 9.89 3.55 2.79
N PHE A 13 9.86 4.55 3.68
CA PHE A 13 8.69 4.82 4.51
C PHE A 13 7.47 5.16 3.66
N TYR A 14 7.65 5.97 2.62
CA TYR A 14 6.58 6.30 1.69
C TYR A 14 5.98 5.05 1.05
N LEU A 15 6.80 4.14 0.52
CA LEU A 15 6.33 2.92 -0.13
C LEU A 15 5.66 1.97 0.87
N ILE A 16 6.24 1.76 2.05
CA ILE A 16 5.64 0.91 3.08
C ILE A 16 4.24 1.44 3.46
N VAL A 17 4.14 2.74 3.75
CA VAL A 17 2.86 3.36 4.17
C VAL A 17 1.85 3.35 3.02
N ALA A 18 2.27 3.71 1.81
CA ALA A 18 1.39 3.74 0.64
C ALA A 18 0.77 2.36 0.38
N TYR A 19 1.58 1.30 0.36
CA TYR A 19 1.07 -0.05 0.12
C TYR A 19 0.30 -0.64 1.31
N ALA A 20 0.68 -0.28 2.55
CA ALA A 20 -0.05 -0.66 3.75
C ALA A 20 -1.46 -0.07 3.80
N ILE A 21 -1.70 1.08 3.17
CA ILE A 21 -3.03 1.70 3.06
C ILE A 21 -3.78 1.21 1.81
N ALA A 22 -3.07 1.09 0.67
CA ALA A 22 -3.68 0.76 -0.60
C ALA A 22 -4.35 -0.63 -0.60
N LEU A 23 -3.72 -1.65 0.00
CA LEU A 23 -4.29 -3.00 0.01
C LEU A 23 -5.56 -3.13 0.86
N PRO A 24 -5.62 -2.64 2.12
CA PRO A 24 -6.87 -2.60 2.86
C PRO A 24 -7.96 -1.80 2.15
N LEU A 25 -7.61 -0.68 1.50
CA LEU A 25 -8.56 0.13 0.77
C LEU A 25 -9.14 -0.62 -0.45
N MET A 26 -8.30 -1.31 -1.21
CA MET A 26 -8.76 -2.17 -2.31
C MET A 26 -9.64 -3.30 -1.79
N ALA A 27 -9.26 -3.95 -0.68
CA ALA A 27 -10.05 -5.01 -0.07
C ALA A 27 -11.41 -4.50 0.44
N LEU A 28 -11.47 -3.27 0.94
CA LEU A 28 -12.71 -2.63 1.35
C LEU A 28 -13.57 -2.29 0.14
N PHE A 29 -12.98 -1.79 -0.95
CA PHE A 29 -13.70 -1.49 -2.18
C PHE A 29 -14.28 -2.74 -2.83
N THR A 30 -13.51 -3.82 -2.92
CA THR A 30 -14.02 -5.09 -3.45
C THR A 30 -15.14 -5.63 -2.57
N ASP A 31 -15.04 -5.46 -1.25
CA ASP A 31 -16.10 -5.91 -0.37
C ASP A 31 -17.39 -5.10 -0.52
N LEU A 32 -17.28 -3.78 -0.65
CA LEU A 32 -18.42 -2.89 -0.87
C LEU A 32 -19.11 -3.15 -2.22
N VAL A 33 -18.33 -3.26 -3.28
CA VAL A 33 -18.85 -3.29 -4.66
C VAL A 33 -19.16 -4.70 -5.14
N ILE A 34 -18.28 -5.66 -4.88
CA ILE A 34 -18.38 -7.03 -5.42
C ILE A 34 -19.20 -7.91 -4.47
N THR A 35 -18.92 -7.88 -3.17
CA THR A 35 -19.68 -8.66 -2.18
C THR A 35 -21.08 -8.08 -1.94
N GLY A 36 -21.34 -6.86 -2.41
CA GLY A 36 -22.65 -6.21 -2.24
C GLY A 36 -22.91 -5.68 -0.83
N SER A 37 -21.87 -5.59 0.01
CA SER A 37 -22.02 -5.13 1.40
C SER A 37 -22.56 -3.70 1.50
N ILE A 38 -22.43 -2.89 0.43
CA ILE A 38 -23.08 -1.57 0.33
C ILE A 38 -24.61 -1.65 0.28
N ILE A 39 -25.15 -2.70 -0.36
CA ILE A 39 -26.59 -2.93 -0.50
C ILE A 39 -27.17 -3.37 0.85
N ASP A 40 -26.46 -4.21 1.58
CA ASP A 40 -26.88 -4.67 2.91
C ASP A 40 -26.84 -3.54 3.95
N ILE A 41 -25.86 -2.64 3.86
CA ILE A 41 -25.82 -1.41 4.67
C ILE A 41 -27.00 -0.51 4.31
N TRP A 42 -27.30 -0.33 3.02
CA TRP A 42 -28.43 0.49 2.59
C TRP A 42 -29.77 -0.11 3.04
N ARG A 43 -29.89 -1.44 3.06
CA ARG A 43 -31.07 -2.15 3.59
C ARG A 43 -31.15 -2.15 5.12
N GLY A 44 -30.14 -1.60 5.81
CA GLY A 44 -30.10 -1.51 7.27
C GLY A 44 -29.80 -2.83 7.97
N SER A 45 -29.26 -3.83 7.26
CA SER A 45 -28.95 -5.15 7.86
C SER A 45 -27.78 -5.08 8.85
N TYR A 46 -26.82 -4.17 8.64
CA TYR A 46 -25.75 -3.84 9.57
C TYR A 46 -25.14 -2.48 9.20
N SER A 47 -24.38 -1.89 10.13
CA SER A 47 -23.71 -0.60 9.94
C SER A 47 -22.32 -0.73 9.32
N PHE A 48 -21.82 0.33 8.68
CA PHE A 48 -20.45 0.37 8.16
C PHE A 48 -19.39 0.11 9.24
N ALA A 49 -19.63 0.56 10.48
CA ALA A 49 -18.75 0.31 11.62
C ALA A 49 -18.70 -1.18 12.00
N GLU A 50 -19.83 -1.89 11.91
CA GLU A 50 -19.90 -3.33 12.14
C GLU A 50 -19.16 -4.09 11.05
N LEU A 51 -19.29 -3.69 9.78
CA LEU A 51 -18.50 -4.30 8.69
C LEU A 51 -16.99 -4.20 8.96
N LEU A 52 -16.53 -3.01 9.36
CA LEU A 52 -15.13 -2.78 9.71
C LEU A 52 -14.71 -3.60 10.93
N SER A 53 -15.57 -3.75 11.94
CA SER A 53 -15.26 -4.52 13.14
C SER A 53 -15.16 -6.01 12.86
N PHE A 54 -16.05 -6.55 12.02
CA PHE A 54 -16.01 -7.95 11.56
C PHE A 54 -14.77 -8.25 10.72
N ARG A 55 -14.34 -7.29 9.89
CA ARG A 55 -13.21 -7.48 8.95
C ARG A 55 -11.90 -6.88 9.41
N LYS A 56 -11.82 -6.33 10.63
CA LYS A 56 -10.62 -5.67 11.17
C LYS A 56 -9.35 -6.53 11.06
N ILE A 57 -9.45 -7.83 11.35
CA ILE A 57 -8.32 -8.76 11.31
C ILE A 57 -7.87 -8.97 9.86
N LEU A 58 -8.82 -9.06 8.93
CA LEU A 58 -8.55 -9.23 7.51
C LEU A 58 -7.89 -7.97 6.93
N PHE A 59 -8.40 -6.77 7.24
CA PHE A 59 -7.77 -5.51 6.85
C PHE A 59 -6.38 -5.33 7.46
N LEU A 60 -6.18 -5.73 8.73
CA LEU A 60 -4.86 -5.71 9.36
C LEU A 60 -3.87 -6.64 8.66
N LYS A 61 -4.30 -7.85 8.26
CA LYS A 61 -3.48 -8.77 7.47
C LYS A 61 -3.11 -8.17 6.11
N PHE A 62 -4.06 -7.54 5.42
CA PHE A 62 -3.79 -6.85 4.15
C PHE A 62 -2.85 -5.64 4.31
N ALA A 63 -2.97 -4.89 5.40
CA ALA A 63 -2.05 -3.80 5.71
C ALA A 63 -0.62 -4.33 5.91
N GLY A 64 -0.48 -5.44 6.64
CA GLY A 64 0.81 -6.13 6.82
C GLY A 64 1.39 -6.63 5.50
N LEU A 65 0.59 -7.29 4.67
CA LEU A 65 1.01 -7.72 3.32
C LEU A 65 1.43 -6.53 2.44
N GLY A 66 0.71 -5.41 2.55
CA GLY A 66 1.00 -4.18 1.84
C GLY A 66 2.33 -3.58 2.27
N ALA A 67 2.58 -3.49 3.57
CA ALA A 67 3.86 -3.04 4.11
C ALA A 67 5.03 -3.90 3.61
N VAL A 68 4.87 -5.23 3.63
CA VAL A 68 5.87 -6.18 3.12
C VAL A 68 6.12 -5.98 1.62
N LEU A 69 5.06 -5.82 0.82
CA LEU A 69 5.19 -5.54 -0.62
C LEU A 69 5.88 -4.20 -0.89
N GLY A 70 5.53 -3.15 -0.16
CA GLY A 70 6.18 -1.84 -0.25
C GLY A 70 7.68 -1.92 0.08
N PHE A 71 8.04 -2.72 1.09
CA PHE A 71 9.44 -3.01 1.43
C PHE A 71 10.17 -3.74 0.31
N PHE A 72 9.58 -4.81 -0.26
CA PHE A 72 10.19 -5.55 -1.37
C PHE A 72 10.34 -4.68 -2.63
N TYR A 73 9.33 -3.87 -2.94
CA TYR A 73 9.39 -2.92 -4.06
C TYR A 73 10.52 -1.91 -3.87
N TRP A 74 10.65 -1.34 -2.67
CA TRP A 74 11.78 -0.47 -2.33
C TRP A 74 13.12 -1.20 -2.45
N LEU A 75 13.23 -2.45 -1.99
CA LEU A 75 14.48 -3.22 -2.04
C LEU A 75 14.91 -3.49 -3.50
N PHE A 76 13.96 -3.80 -4.38
CA PHE A 76 14.23 -3.92 -5.82
C PHE A 76 14.67 -2.60 -6.43
N PHE A 77 14.01 -1.49 -6.08
CA PHE A 77 14.39 -0.16 -6.54
C PHE A 77 15.80 0.20 -6.03
N TYR A 78 16.07 0.00 -4.74
CA TYR A 78 17.38 0.22 -4.13
C TYR A 78 18.49 -0.57 -4.85
N ARG A 79 18.22 -1.83 -5.21
CA ARG A 79 19.18 -2.66 -5.96
C ARG A 79 19.37 -2.18 -7.40
N LYS A 80 18.30 -1.76 -8.08
CA LYS A 80 18.34 -1.33 -9.48
C LYS A 80 19.07 0.02 -9.66
N TYR A 81 18.87 0.97 -8.76
CA TYR A 81 19.51 2.29 -8.80
C TYR A 81 20.94 2.31 -8.23
N ARG A 82 21.50 1.15 -7.89
CA ARG A 82 22.92 1.03 -7.50
C ARG A 82 23.87 0.99 -8.72
N HIS A 83 23.36 0.67 -9.92
CA HIS A 83 24.20 0.44 -11.10
C HIS A 83 23.92 1.34 -12.32
N HIS A 84 22.75 1.95 -12.43
CA HIS A 84 22.51 2.96 -13.46
C HIS A 84 21.58 4.04 -12.94
N ASP A 85 22.13 5.23 -12.73
CA ASP A 85 21.33 6.44 -12.64
C ASP A 85 20.98 6.82 -14.10
N PRO A 86 19.73 6.65 -14.57
CA PRO A 86 19.38 6.98 -15.96
C PRO A 86 19.52 8.48 -16.27
N LEU A 87 19.64 9.31 -15.23
CA LEU A 87 19.86 10.75 -15.32
C LEU A 87 21.34 11.13 -15.59
N ASP A 88 22.31 10.26 -15.29
CA ASP A 88 23.74 10.52 -15.58
C ASP A 88 24.03 10.70 -17.08
N LYS A 89 23.12 10.23 -17.95
CA LYS A 89 23.26 10.35 -19.40
C LYS A 89 22.98 11.77 -19.93
N TYR A 90 22.35 12.63 -19.14
CA TYR A 90 21.89 13.96 -19.55
C TYR A 90 22.71 15.11 -18.94
N PHE A 91 23.69 14.82 -18.07
CA PHE A 91 24.56 15.82 -17.44
C PHE A 91 26.02 15.66 -17.88
N LYS A 92 26.26 15.61 -19.20
CA LYS A 92 27.60 15.57 -19.80
C LYS A 92 27.94 16.89 -20.47
#